data_AF-A0A3D1EPA5-F1
#
_entry.id   AF-A0A3D1EPA5-F1
#
_cell.length_a   1.000
_cell.length_b   1.000
_cell.length_c   1.000
_cell.angle_alpha   90.00
_cell.angle_beta   90.00
_cell.angle_gamma   90.00
#
_symmetry.space_group_name_H-M   'P 1'
#
loop_
_entity.id
_entity.type
_entity.pdbx_description
1 polymer ?
#
loop_
_entity_poly.entity_id
_entity_poly.type
_entity_poly.pdbx_seq_one_letter_code
_entity_poly.pdbx_strand_id
1 'polypeptide(L)'
;LPETIRAGPNSATELQGGGIIVGPPSADGPPWIRRFSGKDGMETAFASGWMAVRGRQRWRGVDRGFILSDHADWNGLLNIVRNSKAKRVGVTHGSTEAFSRYLREFEGVESFVLGDQRATSDGDDG
;
A
#
# COMPACT_ATOMS: atom_id res chain seq x y z
N LEU A 1 -21.62 1.78 -4.59
CA LEU A 1 -21.17 0.99 -3.41
C LEU A 1 -22.39 0.72 -2.55
N PRO A 2 -22.46 -0.41 -1.82
CA PRO A 2 -23.53 -0.63 -0.85
C PRO A 2 -23.50 0.47 0.21
N GLU A 3 -24.66 0.71 0.86
CA GLU A 3 -24.77 1.66 1.96
C GLU A 3 -23.81 1.28 3.09
N THR A 4 -23.06 2.24 3.61
CA THR A 4 -22.07 2.03 4.67
C THR A 4 -22.50 2.74 5.94
N ILE A 5 -22.55 2.01 7.05
CA ILE A 5 -22.77 2.58 8.38
C ILE A 5 -21.45 2.71 9.12
N ARG A 6 -21.31 3.76 9.93
CA ARG A 6 -20.14 3.93 10.79
C ARG A 6 -20.21 2.93 11.94
N ALA A 7 -19.13 2.18 12.19
CA ALA A 7 -19.04 1.29 13.35
C ALA A 7 -19.12 2.11 14.66
N GLY A 8 -20.16 1.87 15.46
CA GLY A 8 -20.43 2.52 16.74
C GLY A 8 -20.82 1.53 17.85
N PRO A 9 -21.19 2.02 19.04
CA PRO A 9 -21.44 1.19 20.22
C PRO A 9 -22.52 0.11 20.04
N ASN A 10 -23.56 0.41 19.26
CA ASN A 10 -24.70 -0.49 19.03
C ASN A 10 -24.58 -1.31 17.74
N SER A 11 -23.68 -0.90 16.82
CA SER A 11 -23.57 -1.50 15.49
C SER A 11 -23.22 -2.98 15.53
N ALA A 12 -22.46 -3.42 16.53
CA ALA A 12 -22.15 -4.84 16.72
C ALA A 12 -23.41 -5.69 16.99
N THR A 13 -24.32 -5.18 17.82
CA THR A 13 -25.59 -5.84 18.16
C THR A 13 -26.57 -5.79 16.98
N GLU A 14 -26.58 -4.69 16.23
CA GLU A 14 -27.44 -4.53 15.04
C GLU A 14 -27.00 -5.45 13.89
N LEU A 15 -25.69 -5.57 13.66
CA LEU A 15 -25.13 -6.37 12.58
C LEU A 15 -25.11 -7.87 12.89
N GLN A 16 -25.09 -8.27 14.17
CA GLN A 16 -25.12 -9.68 14.61
C GLN A 16 -24.06 -10.59 13.94
N GLY A 17 -22.90 -10.02 13.59
CA GLY A 17 -21.84 -10.74 12.87
C GLY A 17 -22.01 -10.78 11.34
N GLY A 18 -23.01 -10.10 10.80
CA GLY A 18 -23.21 -9.92 9.35
C GLY A 18 -22.44 -8.72 8.81
N GLY A 19 -21.80 -8.90 7.65
CA GLY A 19 -21.18 -7.82 6.88
C GLY A 19 -19.65 -7.80 6.92
N ILE A 20 -19.08 -6.67 6.49
CA ILE A 20 -17.63 -6.44 6.43
C ILE A 20 -17.32 -5.17 7.22
N ILE A 21 -16.31 -5.26 8.09
CA ILE A 21 -15.79 -4.11 8.83
C ILE A 21 -14.50 -3.70 8.17
N VAL A 22 -14.45 -2.45 7.70
CA VAL A 22 -13.26 -1.84 7.15
C VAL A 22 -12.71 -0.86 8.19
N GLY A 23 -11.46 -1.08 8.60
CA GLY A 23 -10.79 -0.25 9.60
C GLY A 23 -9.33 0.00 9.24
N PRO A 24 -8.70 1.02 9.86
CA PRO A 24 -7.27 1.24 9.69
C PRO A 24 -6.46 0.09 10.29
N PRO A 25 -5.17 -0.07 9.94
CA PRO A 25 -4.31 -1.11 10.53
C PRO A 25 -4.22 -1.07 12.06
N SER A 26 -4.46 0.08 12.70
CA SER A 26 -4.51 0.19 14.17
C SER A 26 -5.72 -0.51 14.81
N ALA A 27 -6.72 -0.89 14.01
CA ALA A 27 -7.84 -1.70 14.45
C ALA A 27 -7.53 -3.21 14.43
N ASP A 28 -6.32 -3.61 14.00
CA ASP A 28 -5.83 -4.99 14.02
C ASP A 28 -5.38 -5.38 15.44
N GLY A 29 -6.03 -6.38 16.04
CA GLY A 29 -5.67 -6.93 17.37
C GLY A 29 -6.42 -6.46 18.64
N PRO A 30 -7.06 -5.27 18.76
CA PRO A 30 -7.68 -4.85 20.03
C PRO A 30 -9.01 -5.58 20.34
N PRO A 31 -9.42 -5.65 21.63
CA PRO A 31 -10.69 -6.25 22.05
C PRO A 31 -11.94 -5.69 21.35
N TRP A 32 -11.87 -4.46 20.84
CA TRP A 32 -12.98 -3.77 20.19
C TRP A 32 -13.52 -4.55 18.97
N ILE A 33 -12.64 -5.07 18.11
CA ILE A 33 -13.07 -5.74 16.87
C ILE A 33 -13.78 -7.07 17.15
N ARG A 34 -13.44 -7.73 18.25
CA ARG A 34 -14.09 -8.98 18.70
C ARG A 34 -15.56 -8.81 19.06
N ARG A 35 -16.01 -7.58 19.38
CA ARG A 35 -17.42 -7.31 19.66
C ARG A 35 -18.32 -7.57 18.45
N PHE A 36 -17.75 -7.52 17.25
CA PHE A 36 -18.46 -7.75 16.00
C PHE A 36 -18.39 -9.21 15.53
N SER A 37 -17.71 -10.10 16.25
CA SER A 37 -17.67 -11.52 15.91
C SER A 37 -19.06 -12.14 16.10
N GLY A 38 -19.55 -12.80 15.05
CA GLY A 38 -20.80 -13.55 15.08
C GLY A 38 -20.67 -14.89 15.80
N LYS A 39 -21.75 -15.69 15.77
CA LYS A 39 -21.76 -17.05 16.34
C LYS A 39 -20.71 -17.97 15.70
N ASP A 40 -20.44 -17.76 14.41
CA ASP A 40 -19.48 -18.56 13.64
C ASP A 40 -18.06 -17.97 13.68
N GLY A 41 -17.83 -16.94 14.50
CA GLY A 41 -16.55 -16.24 14.61
C GLY A 41 -16.41 -15.08 13.63
N MET A 42 -15.16 -14.76 13.29
CA MET A 42 -14.78 -13.67 12.39
C MET A 42 -13.55 -14.10 11.59
N GLU A 43 -13.58 -13.87 10.28
CA GLU A 43 -12.41 -13.97 9.43
C GLU A 43 -11.74 -12.60 9.30
N THR A 44 -10.42 -12.58 9.39
CA THR A 44 -9.59 -11.39 9.25
C THR A 44 -9.00 -11.31 7.85
N ALA A 45 -8.95 -10.10 7.31
CA ALA A 45 -8.26 -9.86 6.06
C ALA A 45 -7.46 -8.56 6.07
N PHE A 46 -6.36 -8.55 5.33
CA PHE A 46 -5.52 -7.37 5.18
C PHE A 46 -5.34 -7.02 3.71
N ALA A 47 -5.61 -5.77 3.35
CA ALA A 47 -5.43 -5.25 2.00
C ALA A 47 -4.18 -4.35 1.95
N SER A 48 -3.16 -4.74 1.20
CA SER A 48 -1.91 -3.98 1.07
C SER A 48 -1.10 -4.43 -0.14
N GLY A 49 -0.30 -3.55 -0.74
CA GLY A 49 0.63 -3.89 -1.82
C GLY A 49 1.64 -4.96 -1.38
N TRP A 50 1.99 -4.97 -0.09
CA TRP A 50 2.85 -5.99 0.50
C TRP A 50 2.22 -7.38 0.58
N MET A 51 0.91 -7.53 0.33
CA MET A 51 0.29 -8.86 0.21
C MET A 51 0.74 -9.60 -1.05
N ALA A 52 1.37 -8.91 -2.02
CA ALA A 52 2.02 -9.55 -3.16
C ALA A 52 3.31 -10.31 -2.75
N VAL A 53 3.88 -10.00 -1.58
CA VAL A 53 5.11 -10.65 -1.10
C VAL A 53 4.79 -12.00 -0.46
N ARG A 54 5.47 -13.05 -0.95
CA ARG A 54 5.30 -14.42 -0.44
C ARG A 54 5.45 -14.49 1.08
N GLY A 55 4.54 -15.20 1.73
CA GLY A 55 4.55 -15.43 3.17
C GLY A 55 3.97 -14.30 4.00
N ARG A 56 3.78 -13.07 3.47
CA ARG A 56 3.37 -11.92 4.29
C ARG A 56 2.01 -12.12 5.00
N GLN A 57 1.06 -12.80 4.35
CA GLN A 57 -0.21 -13.21 4.96
C GLN A 57 0.01 -14.08 6.21
N ARG A 58 0.88 -15.09 6.11
CA ARG A 58 1.24 -15.98 7.23
C ARG A 58 1.94 -15.23 8.36
N TRP A 59 2.84 -14.31 8.04
CA TRP A 59 3.56 -13.50 9.03
C TRP A 59 2.65 -12.54 9.79
N ARG A 60 1.63 -12.00 9.12
CA ARG A 60 0.60 -11.14 9.74
C ARG A 60 -0.45 -11.92 10.50
N GLY A 61 -0.53 -13.25 10.33
CA GLY A 61 -1.51 -14.09 11.01
C GLY A 61 -2.96 -13.84 10.59
N VAL A 62 -3.19 -13.36 9.36
CA VAL A 62 -4.54 -13.07 8.84
C VAL A 62 -5.07 -14.22 7.98
N ASP A 63 -6.38 -14.42 7.99
CA ASP A 63 -7.04 -15.50 7.26
C ASP A 63 -6.97 -15.29 5.74
N ARG A 64 -7.07 -14.03 5.28
CA ARG A 64 -6.91 -13.65 3.86
C ARG A 64 -6.05 -12.41 3.64
N GLY A 65 -5.27 -12.41 2.56
CA GLY A 65 -4.51 -11.24 2.08
C GLY A 65 -5.04 -10.77 0.73
N PHE A 66 -5.25 -9.47 0.56
CA PHE A 66 -5.63 -8.85 -0.71
C PHE A 66 -4.54 -7.90 -1.20
N ILE A 67 -4.10 -8.09 -2.44
CA ILE A 67 -3.12 -7.20 -3.07
C ILE A 67 -3.84 -5.90 -3.44
N LEU A 68 -3.49 -4.82 -2.76
CA LEU A 68 -4.04 -3.50 -3.01
C LEU A 68 -2.95 -2.45 -2.79
N SER A 69 -2.49 -1.81 -3.86
CA SER A 69 -1.50 -0.73 -3.81
C SER A 69 -1.95 0.42 -4.70
N ASP A 70 -1.64 1.63 -4.28
CA ASP A 70 -1.70 2.87 -5.06
C ASP A 70 -0.44 3.09 -5.92
N HIS A 71 0.61 2.29 -5.73
CA HIS A 71 1.84 2.34 -6.52
C HIS A 71 1.67 1.70 -7.90
N ALA A 72 2.21 2.36 -8.92
CA ALA A 72 2.32 1.79 -10.26
C ALA A 72 3.33 0.62 -10.26
N ASP A 73 2.97 -0.45 -10.95
CA ASP A 73 3.92 -1.51 -11.27
C ASP A 73 4.91 -1.05 -12.36
N TRP A 74 5.88 -1.91 -12.67
CA TRP A 74 6.91 -1.61 -13.66
C TRP A 74 6.34 -1.19 -15.03
N ASN A 75 5.33 -1.92 -15.51
CA ASN A 75 4.70 -1.63 -16.80
C ASN A 75 3.92 -0.31 -16.76
N GLY A 76 3.25 -0.02 -15.65
CA GLY A 76 2.58 1.25 -15.40
C GLY A 76 3.57 2.43 -15.43
N LEU A 77 4.73 2.29 -14.78
CA LEU A 77 5.79 3.29 -14.82
C LEU A 77 6.33 3.52 -16.25
N LEU A 78 6.61 2.45 -17.00
CA LEU A 78 7.04 2.57 -18.40
C LEU A 78 5.99 3.24 -19.27
N ASN A 79 4.71 2.88 -19.08
CA ASN A 79 3.62 3.47 -19.84
C ASN A 79 3.50 4.97 -19.57
N ILE A 80 3.67 5.41 -18.31
CA ILE A 80 3.69 6.83 -17.95
C ILE A 80 4.85 7.54 -18.64
N VAL A 81 6.06 6.98 -18.57
CA VAL A 81 7.24 7.58 -19.21
C VAL A 81 7.01 7.74 -20.72
N ARG A 82 6.55 6.70 -21.41
CA ARG A 82 6.26 6.74 -22.86
C ARG A 82 5.22 7.79 -23.22
N ASN A 83 4.10 7.83 -22.48
CA ASN A 83 3.03 8.78 -22.74
C ASN A 83 3.41 10.23 -22.39
N SER A 84 4.30 10.43 -21.42
CA SER A 84 4.76 11.76 -21.02
C SER A 84 5.57 12.46 -22.12
N LYS A 85 6.21 11.68 -23.02
CA LYS A 85 7.17 12.17 -24.02
C LYS A 85 8.31 13.00 -23.40
N ALA A 86 8.60 12.77 -22.13
CA ALA A 86 9.67 13.45 -21.42
C ALA A 86 11.02 13.10 -22.07
N LYS A 87 11.85 14.12 -22.32
CA LYS A 87 13.21 13.92 -22.83
C LYS A 87 14.17 13.46 -21.74
N ARG A 88 13.85 13.78 -20.49
CA ARG A 88 14.66 13.50 -19.30
C ARG A 88 13.75 13.06 -18.17
N VAL A 89 14.10 11.98 -17.48
CA VAL A 89 13.33 11.43 -16.36
C VAL A 89 14.22 11.34 -15.12
N GLY A 90 13.79 12.01 -14.04
CA GLY A 90 14.39 11.87 -12.72
C GLY A 90 13.67 10.77 -11.94
N VAL A 91 14.39 9.76 -11.47
CA VAL A 91 13.84 8.63 -10.71
C VAL A 91 14.19 8.80 -9.23
N THR A 92 13.21 8.62 -8.34
CA THR A 92 13.38 8.66 -6.88
C THR A 92 12.55 7.55 -6.23
N HIS A 93 12.99 7.13 -5.03
CA HIS A 93 12.41 6.05 -4.22
C HIS A 93 12.31 4.68 -4.92
N GLY A 94 12.34 3.60 -4.13
CA GLY A 94 12.29 2.24 -4.66
C GLY A 94 13.58 1.83 -5.39
N SER A 95 13.47 1.01 -6.44
CA SER A 95 14.62 0.49 -7.20
C SER A 95 15.10 1.48 -8.27
N THR A 96 15.54 2.66 -7.81
CA THR A 96 15.91 3.82 -8.62
C THR A 96 16.97 3.52 -9.68
N GLU A 97 18.04 2.82 -9.31
CA GLU A 97 19.16 2.55 -10.22
C GLU A 97 18.75 1.59 -11.34
N ALA A 98 17.98 0.55 -10.99
CA ALA A 98 17.52 -0.45 -11.94
C ALA A 98 16.56 0.16 -12.98
N PHE A 99 15.57 0.94 -12.52
CA PHE A 99 14.63 1.58 -13.42
C PHE A 99 15.31 2.65 -14.27
N SER A 100 16.16 3.49 -13.66
CA SER A 100 16.90 4.53 -14.37
C SER A 100 17.84 3.95 -15.44
N ARG A 101 18.50 2.82 -15.14
CA ARG A 101 19.30 2.08 -16.13
C ARG A 101 18.44 1.54 -17.27
N TYR A 102 17.31 0.91 -16.96
CA TYR A 102 16.42 0.36 -17.98
C TYR A 102 15.90 1.44 -18.95
N LEU A 103 15.51 2.62 -18.44
CA LEU A 103 15.06 3.73 -19.27
C LEU A 103 16.13 4.17 -20.27
N ARG A 104 17.40 4.20 -19.86
CA ARG A 104 18.52 4.54 -20.75
C ARG A 104 18.80 3.44 -21.77
N GLU A 105 18.85 2.18 -21.33
CA GLU A 105 19.28 1.05 -22.17
C GLU A 105 18.21 0.59 -23.16
N PHE A 106 16.93 0.61 -22.77
CA PHE A 106 15.85 -0.01 -23.54
C PHE A 106 14.77 0.97 -24.03
N GLU A 107 14.54 2.07 -23.33
CA GLU A 107 13.55 3.09 -23.77
C GLU A 107 14.20 4.27 -24.51
N GLY A 108 15.53 4.38 -24.50
CA GLY A 108 16.26 5.48 -25.12
C GLY A 108 16.00 6.85 -24.46
N VAL A 109 15.58 6.85 -23.19
CA VAL A 109 15.25 8.06 -22.43
C VAL A 109 16.42 8.44 -21.54
N GLU A 110 16.83 9.72 -21.56
CA GLU A 110 17.82 10.22 -20.61
C GLU A 110 17.24 10.11 -19.20
N SER A 111 17.93 9.41 -18.30
CA SER A 111 17.43 9.19 -16.95
C SER A 111 18.54 9.30 -15.91
N PHE A 112 18.23 9.83 -14.74
CA PHE A 112 19.14 10.01 -13.61
C PHE A 112 18.42 9.76 -12.28
N VAL A 113 19.17 9.38 -11.25
CA VAL A 113 18.63 9.20 -9.89
C VAL A 113 18.67 10.55 -9.18
N LEU A 114 17.53 10.97 -8.63
CA LEU A 114 17.46 12.14 -7.77
C LEU A 114 18.04 11.75 -6.40
N GLY A 115 19.14 12.39 -6.00
CA GLY A 115 19.72 12.20 -4.68
C GLY A 115 18.73 12.57 -3.57
N ASP A 116 18.79 11.85 -2.46
CA ASP A 116 17.95 12.08 -1.28
C ASP A 116 18.16 13.51 -0.76
N GLN A 117 17.17 14.39 -0.94
CA GLN A 117 17.20 15.79 -0.50
C GLN A 117 17.12 15.94 1.04
N ARG A 118 17.38 14.87 1.81
CA ARG A 118 17.51 14.92 3.28
C ARG A 118 18.94 15.22 3.78
N ALA A 119 19.92 15.38 2.89
CA ALA A 119 21.31 15.64 3.28
C ALA A 119 21.78 17.08 3.03
N THR A 120 20.90 18.07 3.13
CA THR A 120 21.27 19.50 3.10
C THR A 120 20.42 20.31 4.08
N SER A 121 20.55 20.07 5.38
CA SER A 121 20.10 21.04 6.39
C SER A 121 20.81 21.01 7.74
N ASP A 122 21.83 20.17 7.97
CA ASP A 122 22.53 20.16 9.26
C ASP A 122 23.98 20.59 9.07
N GLY A 123 24.16 21.90 9.13
CA GLY A 123 25.48 22.53 9.21
C GLY A 123 25.33 24.04 9.19
N ASP A 124 24.93 24.64 10.32
CA ASP A 124 25.48 25.91 10.83
C ASP A 124 24.84 26.33 12.16
N ASP A 125 25.25 25.76 13.29
CA ASP A 125 24.91 26.28 14.61
C ASP A 125 26.03 26.00 15.63
N GLY A 126 27.04 26.90 15.67
CA GLY A 126 27.69 27.42 16.89
C GLY A 126 28.56 26.51 17.74
#